data_AF-A0A317H2F3-F1
#
_entry.id   AF-A0A317H2F3-F1
#
_cell.length_a   1.000
_cell.length_b   1.000
_cell.length_c   1.000
_cell.angle_alpha   90.00
_cell.angle_beta   90.00
_cell.angle_gamma   90.00
#
_symmetry.space_group_name_H-M   'P 1'
#
loop_
_entity.id
_entity.type
_entity.pdbx_description
1 polymer ?
#
loop_
_entity_poly.entity_id
_entity_poly.type
_entity_poly.pdbx_seq_one_letter_code
_entity_poly.pdbx_strand_id
1 'polypeptide(L)'
;MNKFRWIVAVVIFAVAYDASAIADCSKPKSKTDWLLCSNDRAASEEQRMALAFRSAMYRVPDREQLLREQQAWNETVRDACNDVPCLVQAFRQRAEELETY
;
A
#
# COMPACT_ATOMS: atom_id res chain seq x y z
N MET A 1 -0.54 32.08 -48.19
CA MET A 1 -0.88 30.66 -48.44
C MET A 1 0.31 29.83 -47.98
N ASN A 2 0.30 28.93 -47.00
CA ASN A 2 -0.75 28.05 -46.46
C ASN A 2 -0.62 27.84 -44.94
N LYS A 3 -1.73 28.15 -44.28
CA LYS A 3 -2.35 27.67 -43.04
C LYS A 3 -1.61 26.53 -42.29
N PHE A 4 -0.86 26.91 -41.26
CA PHE A 4 -0.43 26.03 -40.17
C PHE A 4 -1.67 25.59 -39.37
N ARG A 5 -2.14 24.36 -39.58
CA ARG A 5 -3.23 23.77 -38.80
C ARG A 5 -2.97 22.27 -38.61
N TRP A 6 -2.27 21.95 -37.53
CA TRP A 6 -2.33 20.63 -36.90
C TRP A 6 -2.54 20.86 -35.41
N ILE A 7 -3.82 20.90 -35.00
CA ILE A 7 -4.20 20.79 -33.59
C ILE A 7 -4.07 19.31 -33.25
N VAL A 8 -2.99 18.95 -32.56
CA VAL A 8 -2.86 17.61 -31.95
C VAL A 8 -3.70 17.65 -30.67
N ALA A 9 -4.90 17.09 -30.72
CA ALA A 9 -5.73 16.87 -29.55
C ALA A 9 -5.13 15.72 -28.74
N VAL A 10 -4.28 16.03 -27.76
CA VAL A 10 -3.78 15.07 -26.78
C VAL A 10 -4.91 14.79 -25.78
N VAL A 11 -5.61 13.68 -25.96
CA VAL A 11 -6.57 13.16 -24.99
C VAL A 11 -5.78 12.56 -23.83
N ILE A 12 -5.66 13.30 -22.73
CA ILE A 12 -5.07 12.80 -21.49
C ILE A 12 -6.08 11.87 -20.84
N PHE A 13 -5.93 10.56 -21.06
CA PHE A 13 -6.61 9.54 -20.25
C PHE A 13 -5.99 9.58 -18.86
N ALA A 14 -6.68 10.19 -17.90
CA ALA A 14 -6.32 10.10 -16.49
C ALA A 14 -6.58 8.67 -16.02
N VAL A 15 -5.55 7.82 -16.05
CA VAL A 15 -5.60 6.52 -15.39
C VAL A 15 -5.51 6.80 -13.89
N ALA A 16 -6.63 6.65 -13.19
CA ALA A 16 -6.64 6.62 -11.74
C ALA A 16 -5.94 5.32 -11.32
N TYR A 17 -4.64 5.41 -11.00
CA TYR A 17 -3.97 4.35 -10.29
C TYR A 17 -4.39 4.46 -8.84
N ASP A 18 -5.23 3.54 -8.37
CA ASP A 18 -5.48 3.38 -6.94
C ASP A 18 -4.18 2.96 -6.27
N ALA A 19 -3.41 3.94 -5.80
CA ALA A 19 -2.24 3.75 -4.96
C ALA A 19 -2.70 3.46 -3.52
N SER A 20 -3.44 2.38 -3.33
CA SER A 20 -3.59 1.73 -2.04
C SER A 20 -2.60 0.57 -1.98
N ALA A 21 -1.70 0.57 -1.00
CA ALA A 21 -0.72 -0.48 -0.75
C ALA A 21 -1.38 -1.77 -0.19
N ILE A 22 -2.49 -2.19 -0.79
CA ILE A 22 -3.28 -3.38 -0.47
C ILE A 22 -2.97 -4.42 -1.56
N ALA A 23 -2.90 -5.69 -1.19
CA ALA A 23 -2.66 -6.77 -2.16
C ALA A 23 -3.70 -6.76 -3.31
N ASP A 24 -3.23 -6.83 -4.56
CA ASP A 24 -4.10 -7.02 -5.72
C ASP A 24 -4.50 -8.49 -5.84
N CYS A 25 -5.71 -8.80 -5.39
CA CYS A 25 -6.23 -10.16 -5.36
C CYS A 25 -6.58 -10.76 -6.72
N SER A 26 -6.63 -9.95 -7.78
CA SER A 26 -6.76 -10.49 -9.15
C SER A 26 -5.47 -11.17 -9.61
N LYS A 27 -4.32 -10.78 -9.02
CA LYS A 27 -2.99 -11.27 -9.39
C LYS A 27 -2.01 -11.19 -8.21
N PRO A 28 -2.15 -12.04 -7.18
CA PRO A 28 -1.23 -12.06 -6.05
C PRO A 28 0.19 -12.38 -6.52
N LYS A 29 1.17 -11.57 -6.08
CA LYS A 29 2.56 -11.65 -6.53
C LYS A 29 3.47 -12.38 -5.54
N SER A 30 3.02 -12.53 -4.30
CA SER A 30 3.72 -13.22 -3.23
C SER A 30 2.82 -14.21 -2.49
N LYS A 31 3.43 -15.11 -1.70
CA LYS A 31 2.69 -15.99 -0.78
C LYS A 31 1.88 -15.16 0.22
N THR A 32 2.44 -14.06 0.71
CA THR A 32 1.75 -13.12 1.59
C THR A 32 0.52 -12.53 0.92
N ASP A 33 0.62 -12.09 -0.33
CA ASP A 33 -0.53 -11.56 -1.09
C ASP A 33 -1.62 -12.63 -1.22
N TRP A 34 -1.24 -13.90 -1.42
CA TRP A 34 -2.19 -15.00 -1.47
C TRP A 34 -2.90 -15.22 -0.13
N LEU A 35 -2.17 -15.16 0.99
CA LEU A 35 -2.74 -15.26 2.34
C LEU A 35 -3.71 -14.11 2.64
N LEU A 36 -3.40 -12.88 2.19
CA LEU A 36 -4.28 -11.72 2.32
C LEU A 36 -5.57 -11.91 1.52
N CYS A 37 -5.46 -12.37 0.29
CA CYS A 37 -6.61 -12.54 -0.60
C CYS A 37 -7.50 -13.73 -0.28
N SER A 38 -7.00 -14.70 0.50
CA SER A 38 -7.76 -15.88 0.93
C SER A 38 -8.31 -15.77 2.35
N ASN A 39 -8.05 -14.65 3.05
CA ASN A 39 -8.43 -14.50 4.45
C ASN A 39 -8.89 -13.08 4.82
N ASP A 40 -10.19 -12.92 5.02
CA ASP A 40 -10.82 -11.64 5.37
C ASP A 40 -10.27 -11.01 6.64
N ARG A 41 -9.84 -11.83 7.62
CA ARG A 41 -9.27 -11.32 8.87
C ARG A 41 -7.90 -10.70 8.64
N ALA A 42 -7.04 -11.34 7.85
CA ALA A 42 -5.74 -10.76 7.49
C ALA A 42 -5.91 -9.50 6.64
N ALA A 43 -6.81 -9.53 5.65
CA ALA A 43 -7.11 -8.37 4.81
C ALA A 43 -7.67 -7.18 5.62
N SER A 44 -8.57 -7.43 6.57
CA SER A 44 -9.13 -6.38 7.42
C SER A 44 -8.07 -5.69 8.29
N GLU A 45 -7.12 -6.45 8.83
CA GLU A 45 -6.02 -5.87 9.64
C GLU A 45 -4.98 -5.18 8.76
N GLU A 46 -4.71 -5.68 7.55
CA GLU A 46 -3.89 -4.96 6.56
C GLU A 46 -4.51 -3.59 6.24
N GLN A 47 -5.82 -3.53 5.99
CA GLN A 47 -6.53 -2.28 5.73
C GLN A 47 -6.43 -1.31 6.91
N ARG A 48 -6.62 -1.80 8.14
CA ARG A 48 -6.46 -0.98 9.35
C ARG A 48 -5.04 -0.41 9.45
N MET A 49 -4.01 -1.23 9.25
CA MET A 49 -2.61 -0.79 9.26
C MET A 49 -2.33 0.22 8.15
N ALA A 50 -2.84 0.00 6.94
CA ALA A 50 -2.67 0.93 5.82
C ALA A 50 -3.32 2.29 6.08
N LEU A 51 -4.47 2.32 6.76
CA LEU A 51 -5.11 3.56 7.21
C LEU A 51 -4.27 4.28 8.27
N ALA A 52 -3.73 3.55 9.26
CA ALA A 52 -2.82 4.10 10.26
C ALA A 52 -1.58 4.70 9.62
N PHE A 53 -0.97 4.00 8.65
CA PHE A 53 0.18 4.49 7.88
C PHE A 53 -0.15 5.79 7.14
N ARG A 54 -1.28 5.81 6.41
CA ARG A 54 -1.74 7.01 5.71
C ARG A 54 -1.96 8.18 6.67
N SER A 55 -2.47 7.92 7.87
CA SER A 55 -2.67 8.93 8.90
C SER A 55 -1.35 9.46 9.46
N ALA A 56 -0.41 8.56 9.80
CA ALA A 56 0.93 8.91 10.29
C ALA A 56 1.70 9.77 9.28
N MET A 57 1.54 9.51 7.98
CA MET A 57 2.12 10.32 6.89
C MET A 57 1.70 11.80 6.91
N TYR A 58 0.66 12.20 7.65
CA TYR A 58 0.28 13.60 7.85
C TYR A 58 0.81 14.20 9.15
N ARG A 59 1.28 13.37 10.10
CA ARG A 59 1.74 13.80 11.42
C ARG A 59 3.27 13.90 11.50
N VAL A 60 3.98 13.09 10.72
CA VAL A 60 5.45 13.08 10.74
C VAL A 60 6.06 14.27 9.98
N PRO A 61 7.17 14.84 10.48
CA PRO A 61 7.91 15.88 9.77
C PRO A 61 8.69 15.34 8.56
N ASP A 62 9.23 14.12 8.65
CA ASP A 62 9.95 13.44 7.56
C ASP A 62 9.13 12.26 7.02
N ARG A 63 8.40 12.52 5.94
CA ARG A 63 7.56 11.52 5.26
C ARG A 63 8.38 10.50 4.49
N GLU A 64 9.56 10.87 3.98
CA GLU A 64 10.42 9.96 3.24
C GLU A 64 11.06 8.93 4.17
N GLN A 65 11.41 9.34 5.38
CA GLN A 65 11.84 8.42 6.42
C GLN A 65 10.77 7.38 6.73
N LEU A 66 9.52 7.82 6.99
CA LEU A 66 8.42 6.90 7.29
C LEU A 66 8.13 5.93 6.12
N LEU A 67 8.27 6.37 4.87
CA LEU A 67 8.16 5.50 3.70
C LEU A 67 9.26 4.42 3.68
N ARG A 68 10.52 4.81 3.95
CA ARG A 68 11.65 3.86 4.03
C ARG A 68 11.47 2.85 5.15
N GLU A 69 11.03 3.31 6.32
CA GLU A 69 10.71 2.44 7.47
C GLU A 69 9.61 1.44 7.12
N GLN A 70 8.54 1.90 6.46
CA GLN A 70 7.45 1.01 6.04
C GLN A 70 7.89 0.01 4.97
N GLN A 71 8.74 0.41 4.03
CA GLN A 71 9.32 -0.52 3.05
C GLN A 71 10.18 -1.58 3.73
N ALA A 72 11.09 -1.17 4.61
CA ALA A 72 11.93 -2.11 5.36
C ALA A 72 11.09 -3.06 6.23
N TRP A 73 10.02 -2.55 6.84
CA TRP A 73 9.06 -3.36 7.59
C TRP A 73 8.34 -4.39 6.70
N ASN A 74 7.94 -4.01 5.49
CA ASN A 74 7.33 -4.96 4.55
C ASN A 74 8.29 -6.12 4.23
N GLU A 75 9.54 -5.80 3.90
CA GLU A 75 10.55 -6.77 3.50
C GLU A 75 10.99 -7.70 4.65
N THR A 76 11.06 -7.19 5.88
CA THR A 76 11.64 -7.92 7.02
C THR A 76 10.62 -8.54 7.96
N VAL A 77 9.40 -8.01 8.02
CA VAL A 77 8.35 -8.46 8.95
C VAL A 77 7.18 -9.07 8.20
N ARG A 78 6.53 -8.31 7.32
CA ARG A 78 5.35 -8.80 6.55
C ARG A 78 5.73 -10.00 5.68
N ASP A 79 6.79 -9.88 4.89
CA ASP A 79 7.16 -10.90 3.90
C ASP A 79 7.84 -12.12 4.54
N ALA A 80 8.23 -12.03 5.81
CA ALA A 80 8.68 -13.17 6.61
C ALA A 80 7.52 -14.05 7.12
N CYS A 81 6.29 -13.54 7.11
CA CYS A 81 5.12 -14.29 7.57
C CYS A 81 4.76 -15.44 6.62
N ASN A 82 4.42 -16.58 7.22
CA ASN A 82 4.12 -17.81 6.48
C ASN A 82 2.69 -18.30 6.62
N ASP A 83 1.89 -17.62 7.44
CA ASP A 83 0.50 -17.95 7.75
C ASP A 83 -0.32 -16.69 8.13
N VAL A 84 -1.63 -16.90 8.26
CA VAL A 84 -2.59 -15.85 8.62
C VAL A 84 -2.37 -15.28 10.03
N PRO A 85 -2.16 -16.09 11.09
CA PRO A 85 -1.91 -15.56 12.44
C PRO A 85 -0.71 -14.60 12.50
N CYS A 86 0.40 -14.93 11.84
CA CYS A 86 1.57 -14.06 11.76
C CYS A 86 1.21 -12.71 11.14
N LEU A 87 0.54 -12.72 9.98
CA LEU A 87 0.15 -11.49 9.29
C LEU A 87 -0.76 -10.61 10.14
N VAL A 88 -1.78 -11.22 10.75
CA VAL A 88 -2.71 -10.51 11.64
C VAL A 88 -1.97 -9.84 12.79
N GLN A 89 -1.03 -10.53 13.42
CA GLN A 89 -0.25 -9.96 14.52
C GLN A 89 0.66 -8.84 14.04
N ALA A 90 1.37 -9.05 12.93
CA ALA A 90 2.28 -8.06 12.35
C ALA A 90 1.54 -6.76 12.00
N PHE A 91 0.38 -6.84 11.34
CA PHE A 91 -0.40 -5.65 10.99
C PHE A 91 -0.92 -4.91 12.22
N ARG A 92 -1.39 -5.62 13.25
CA ARG A 92 -1.86 -5.00 14.49
C ARG A 92 -0.76 -4.22 15.19
N GLN A 93 0.40 -4.85 15.37
CA GLN A 93 1.55 -4.21 16.02
C GLN A 93 2.00 -2.99 15.23
N ARG A 94 2.12 -3.11 13.91
CA ARG A 94 2.53 -2.00 13.07
C ARG A 94 1.50 -0.86 13.07
N ALA A 95 0.21 -1.17 13.07
CA ALA A 95 -0.84 -0.16 13.19
C ALA A 95 -0.72 0.62 14.51
N GLU A 96 -0.52 -0.07 15.62
CA GLU A 96 -0.34 0.54 16.95
C GLU A 96 0.90 1.43 17.00
N GLU A 97 2.04 0.99 16.44
CA GLU A 97 3.23 1.84 16.30
C GLU A 97 2.93 3.11 15.49
N LEU A 98 2.26 2.96 14.35
CA LEU A 98 1.95 4.07 13.44
C LEU A 98 0.98 5.09 14.06
N GLU A 99 0.13 4.65 14.98
CA GLU A 99 -0.78 5.51 15.73
C GLU A 99 -0.06 6.41 16.76
N THR A 100 1.21 6.12 17.08
CA THR A 100 2.02 6.91 18.04
C THR A 100 2.78 8.10 17.44
N TYR A 101 2.95 8.16 16.11
CA TYR A 101 3.51 9.34 15.43
C TYR A 101 2.57 10.54 15.55
#